data_AF-E7MP05-F1
#
_entry.id   AF-E7MP05-F1
#
_cell.length_a   1.000
_cell.length_b   1.000
_cell.length_c   1.000
_cell.angle_alpha   90.00
_cell.angle_beta   90.00
_cell.angle_gamma   90.00
#
_symmetry.space_group_name_H-M   'P 1'
#
loop_
_entity.id
_entity.type
_entity.pdbx_description
1 polymer ?
#
loop_
_entity_poly.entity_id
_entity_poly.type
_entity_poly.pdbx_seq_one_letter_code
_entity_poly.pdbx_strand_id
1 'polypeptide(L)' 'MMTRKEDIELALLRRKKNDLEKEIARVKCAHRRHEFAEVNTCQLFILENRLNWVNESIARRLGNGSRYK' A
#
# COMPACT_ATOMS: atom_id res chain seq x y z
N MET A 1 -1.97 20.58 -15.40
CA MET A 1 -2.87 20.83 -14.25
C MET A 1 -3.69 19.56 -14.06
N MET A 2 -3.72 18.96 -12.87
CA MET A 2 -4.55 17.76 -12.63
C MET A 2 -6.03 18.12 -12.78
N THR A 3 -6.80 17.21 -13.36
CA THR A 3 -8.26 17.30 -13.42
C THR A 3 -8.87 16.93 -12.06
N ARG A 4 -10.09 17.41 -11.80
CA ARG A 4 -10.85 17.05 -10.58
C ARG A 4 -10.96 15.52 -10.38
N LYS A 5 -11.05 14.76 -11.47
CA LYS A 5 -11.10 13.30 -11.43
C LYS A 5 -9.77 12.72 -10.96
N GLU A 6 -8.64 13.21 -11.48
CA GLU A 6 -7.30 12.77 -11.10
C GLU A 6 -6.99 13.07 -9.63
N ASP A 7 -7.45 14.23 -9.11
CA ASP A 7 -7.32 14.59 -7.70
C ASP A 7 -8.09 13.62 -6.78
N ILE A 8 -9.31 13.27 -7.17
CA ILE A 8 -10.14 12.29 -6.44
C ILE A 8 -9.46 10.92 -6.44
N GLU A 9 -9.00 10.46 -7.60
CA GLU A 9 -8.30 9.17 -7.71
C GLU A 9 -7.01 9.14 -6.88
N LEU A 10 -6.24 10.23 -6.86
CA LEU A 10 -5.05 10.37 -6.04
C LEU A 10 -5.38 10.32 -4.54
N ALA A 11 -6.46 10.99 -4.11
CA ALA A 11 -6.92 10.96 -2.73
C ALA A 11 -7.34 9.54 -2.30
N LEU A 12 -8.03 8.80 -3.18
CA LEU A 12 -8.41 7.41 -2.92
C LEU A 12 -7.19 6.49 -2.81
N LEU A 13 -6.20 6.66 -3.69
CA LEU A 13 -4.94 5.90 -3.61
C LEU A 13 -4.19 6.18 -2.31
N ARG A 14 -4.14 7.44 -1.86
CA ARG A 14 -3.51 7.81 -0.58
C ARG A 14 -4.23 7.19 0.63
N ARG A 15 -5.57 7.13 0.62
CA ARG A 15 -6.33 6.43 1.66
C ARG A 15 -6.01 4.95 1.68
N LYS A 16 -6.05 4.30 0.50
CA LYS A 16 -5.71 2.89 0.35
C LYS A 16 -4.30 2.57 0.82
N LYS A 17 -3.32 3.43 0.53
CA LYS A 17 -1.94 3.33 1.03
C LYS A 17 -1.93 3.27 2.56
N ASN A 18 -2.55 4.23 3.22
CA ASN A 18 -2.61 4.32 4.68
C ASN A 18 -3.29 3.10 5.32
N ASP A 19 -4.36 2.58 4.71
CA ASP A 19 -5.04 1.40 5.21
C ASP A 19 -4.16 0.14 5.09
N LEU A 20 -3.45 -0.02 3.98
CA LEU A 20 -2.47 -1.10 3.77
C LEU A 20 -1.31 -1.00 4.77
N GLU A 21 -0.75 0.18 5.01
CA GLU A 21 0.33 0.38 5.99
C GLU A 21 -0.10 -0.03 7.41
N LYS A 22 -1.34 0.32 7.81
CA LYS A 22 -1.91 -0.10 9.09
C LYS A 22 -2.13 -1.61 9.15
N GLU A 23 -2.61 -2.23 8.08
CA GLU A 23 -2.81 -3.67 8.02
C GLU A 23 -1.49 -4.43 8.09
N ILE A 24 -0.48 -4.01 7.34
CA ILE A 24 0.88 -4.55 7.40
C ILE A 24 1.43 -4.43 8.82
N ALA A 25 1.25 -3.29 9.49
CA ALA A 25 1.70 -3.09 10.87
C ALA A 25 1.02 -4.06 11.84
N ARG A 26 -0.30 -4.28 11.70
CA ARG A 26 -1.04 -5.28 12.50
C ARG A 26 -0.52 -6.69 12.26
N VAL A 27 -0.35 -7.09 11.00
CA VAL A 27 0.15 -8.42 10.63
C VAL A 27 1.56 -8.64 11.16
N LYS A 28 2.47 -7.66 11.02
CA LYS A 28 3.82 -7.72 11.60
C LYS A 28 3.80 -7.84 13.12
N CYS A 29 2.86 -7.17 13.79
CA CYS A 29 2.70 -7.26 15.24
C CYS A 29 2.23 -8.65 15.68
N ALA A 30 1.17 -9.19 15.05
CA ALA A 30 0.66 -10.53 15.32
C ALA A 30 1.72 -11.61 15.05
N HIS A 31 2.48 -11.47 13.97
CA HIS A 31 3.59 -12.38 13.64
C HIS A 31 4.68 -12.37 14.71
N ARG A 32 5.06 -11.19 15.24
CA ARG A 32 6.00 -11.09 16.37
C ARG A 32 5.47 -11.72 17.66
N ARG A 33 4.15 -11.72 17.86
CA ARG A 33 3.49 -12.35 19.01
C ARG A 33 3.24 -13.86 18.81
N HIS A 34 3.70 -14.44 17.70
CA HIS A 34 3.46 -15.84 17.33
C HIS A 34 1.97 -16.21 17.22
N GLU A 35 1.10 -15.23 16.92
CA GLU A 35 -0.34 -15.41 16.73
C GLU A 35 -0.63 -15.97 15.31
N PHE A 36 0.01 -17.07 14.94
CA PHE A 36 -0.04 -17.66 13.60
C PHE A 36 -1.43 -18.20 13.20
N ALA A 37 -2.35 -18.32 14.16
CA ALA A 37 -3.76 -18.58 13.90
C ALA A 37 -4.47 -17.38 13.23
N GLU A 38 -3.94 -16.17 13.40
CA GLU A 38 -4.51 -14.93 12.85
C GLU A 38 -3.71 -14.39 11.65
N VAL A 39 -2.48 -14.87 11.43
CA VAL A 39 -1.62 -14.40 10.33
C VAL A 39 -0.83 -15.53 9.66
N ASN A 40 -1.03 -15.68 8.35
CA ASN A 40 -0.19 -16.53 7.51
C ASN A 40 1.00 -15.72 6.96
N THR A 41 2.20 -16.30 6.92
CA THR A 41 3.41 -15.69 6.35
C THR A 41 3.22 -15.14 4.93
N CYS A 42 2.37 -15.77 4.11
CA CYS A 42 2.03 -15.29 2.76
C CYS A 42 1.25 -13.98 2.76
N GLN A 43 0.48 -13.70 3.82
CA GLN A 43 -0.35 -12.49 3.93
C GLN A 43 0.52 -11.23 3.92
N LEU A 44 1.68 -11.27 4.60
CA LEU A 44 2.59 -10.13 4.63
C LEU A 44 3.15 -9.82 3.23
N PHE A 45 3.59 -10.84 2.50
CA PHE A 45 4.10 -10.68 1.14
C PHE A 45 3.07 -10.07 0.18
N ILE A 46 1.82 -10.55 0.25
CA ILE A 46 0.72 -10.04 -0.58
C ILE A 46 0.43 -8.57 -0.25
N LEU A 47 0.38 -8.21 1.03
CA LEU A 47 0.12 -6.84 1.46
C LEU A 47 1.25 -5.88 1.05
N GLU A 48 2.51 -6.30 1.20
CA GLU A 48 3.67 -5.51 0.78
C GLU A 48 3.72 -5.33 -0.74
N ASN A 49 3.43 -6.37 -1.52
CA ASN A 49 3.32 -6.27 -2.97
C ASN A 49 2.21 -5.28 -3.39
N ARG A 50 1.05 -5.36 -2.73
CA ARG A 50 -0.07 -4.46 -2.99
C ARG A 50 0.24 -3.00 -2.62
N LEU A 51 0.99 -2.78 -1.53
CA LEU A 51 1.45 -1.45 -1.13
C LEU A 51 2.41 -0.87 -2.18
N ASN A 52 3.34 -1.67 -2.71
CA ASN A 52 4.23 -1.25 -3.79
C ASN A 52 3.45 -0.81 -5.02
N TRP A 53 2.46 -1.59 -5.46
CA TRP A 53 1.61 -1.22 -6.59
C TRP A 53 0.87 0.11 -6.37
N VAL A 54 0.38 0.36 -5.16
CA VAL A 54 -0.28 1.64 -4.81
C VAL A 54 0.72 2.80 -4.84
N ASN A 55 1.91 2.62 -4.27
CA ASN A 55 2.97 3.63 -4.27
C ASN A 55 3.39 4.01 -5.70
N GLU A 56 3.57 3.02 -6.57
CA GLU A 56 3.88 3.27 -7.98
C GLU A 56 2.75 4.01 -8.70
N SER A 57 1.49 3.63 -8.42
CA SER A 57 0.33 4.29 -9.02
C SER A 57 0.22 5.75 -8.61
N ILE A 58 0.56 6.07 -7.35
CA ILE A 58 0.69 7.44 -6.87
C ILE A 58 1.83 8.16 -7.59
N ALA A 59 3.01 7.54 -7.69
CA ALA A 59 4.19 8.14 -8.32
C ALA A 59 3.94 8.48 -9.79
N ARG A 60 3.37 7.53 -10.56
CA ARG A 60 2.96 7.73 -11.96
C ARG A 60 2.02 8.92 -12.12
N ARG A 61 1.07 9.09 -11.20
CA ARG A 61 0.11 10.21 -11.23
C ARG A 61 0.74 11.54 -10.88
N LEU A 62 1.70 11.57 -9.95
CA LEU A 62 2.40 12.79 -9.56
C LEU A 62 3.47 13.25 -10.57
N GLY A 63 3.61 12.57 -11.72
CA GLY A 63 4.65 12.88 -12.71
C GLY A 63 6.06 12.50 -12.27
N ASN A 64 6.20 11.88 -11.10
CA ASN A 64 7.44 11.26 -10.65
C ASN A 64 7.52 9.89 -11.32
N GLY A 65 7.95 9.88 -12.59
CA GLY A 65 8.20 8.64 -13.35
C GLY A 65 8.93 7.62 -12.49
N SER A 66 8.48 6.36 -12.57
CA SER A 66 8.99 5.20 -11.82
C SER A 66 10.48 5.34 -11.50
N ARG A 67 10.82 5.54 -10.22
CA ARG A 67 12.22 5.62 -9.77
C ARG A 67 12.91 4.25 -9.71
N TYR A 68 12.25 3.20 -10.18
CA TYR A 68 12.85 1.91 -10.42
C TYR A 68 12.94 1.71 -11.94
N LYS A 69 14.16 1.88 -12.46
CA LYS A 69 14.65 1.32 -13.72
C LYS A 69 15.08 -0.11 -13.47
#